data_AF-M5BMM3-F1
#
_entry.id   AF-M5BMM3-F1
#
_cell.length_a   1.000
_cell.length_b   1.000
_cell.length_c   1.000
_cell.angle_alpha   90.00
_cell.angle_beta   90.00
_cell.angle_gamma   90.00
#
_symmetry.space_group_name_H-M   'P 1'
#
loop_
_entity.id
_entity.type
_entity.pdbx_description
1 polymer ?
#
loop_
_entity_poly.entity_id
_entity_poly.type
_entity_poly.pdbx_seq_one_letter_code
_entity_poly.pdbx_strand_id
1 'polypeptide(L)'
;MMALNAATRSDSRADMEDRPGSSASVRAPLKAGALKRPAVPAKAVTPVSSGGAPFVTASMDAKNSRLAKDGSKWVIESGPTRKDLVEMLQHQMEPHVSKELLGYLFSHDHNAVNDYITGLGLLADAFADGISGDERLGVPIDELKAMLLANQDLALKYASLRVHEPQPNLIVRCVDVVDQILTFMSAEKYMMPDNEALAFVPTYIHKLGDAREAVRIRVQGIIQNLQLVFPTSRLFSILLEHGTKSKVAKTRQGTLDELASILKKSGIRACDPAKAFPAIAALISDKDPYVRKSTLTVIA
;
A
#
# COMPACT_ATOMS: atom_id res chain seq x y z
N MET A 1 -75.93 2.76 -8.68
CA MET A 1 -75.83 2.90 -7.20
C MET A 1 -74.51 3.57 -6.84
N MET A 2 -74.28 3.88 -5.57
CA MET A 2 -73.03 4.41 -4.97
C MET A 2 -71.74 3.74 -5.51
N ALA A 3 -70.57 4.38 -5.65
CA ALA A 3 -69.77 5.15 -4.67
C ALA A 3 -69.21 4.25 -3.53
N LEU A 4 -68.02 4.44 -2.93
CA LEU A 4 -66.98 5.48 -3.05
C LEU A 4 -65.65 4.96 -2.41
N ASN A 5 -64.49 5.37 -2.93
CA ASN A 5 -63.18 5.58 -2.25
C ASN A 5 -62.44 4.55 -1.37
N ALA A 6 -61.13 4.84 -1.27
CA ALA A 6 -60.19 4.65 -0.15
C ALA A 6 -59.37 3.34 -0.03
N ALA A 7 -58.19 3.50 0.58
CA ALA A 7 -57.17 2.47 0.80
C ALA A 7 -56.66 2.54 2.25
N THR A 8 -56.13 1.42 2.75
CA THR A 8 -55.48 1.33 4.08
C THR A 8 -54.20 0.49 4.00
N ARG A 9 -53.38 0.57 5.06
CA ARG A 9 -52.04 -0.04 5.18
C ARG A 9 -52.05 -1.19 6.20
N SER A 10 -51.02 -2.04 6.11
CA SER A 10 -50.20 -2.60 7.21
C SER A 10 -50.85 -3.20 8.48
N ASP A 11 -50.39 -4.42 8.80
CA ASP A 11 -49.66 -4.79 10.03
C ASP A 11 -50.23 -5.86 11.01
N SER A 12 -49.36 -6.85 11.29
CA SER A 12 -49.10 -7.59 12.55
C SER A 12 -50.13 -8.51 13.26
N ARG A 13 -49.54 -9.59 13.84
CA ARG A 13 -50.02 -10.50 14.93
C ARG A 13 -51.21 -11.45 14.61
N ALA A 14 -51.38 -12.62 15.23
CA ALA A 14 -50.75 -13.33 16.40
C ALA A 14 -51.14 -14.85 16.31
N ASP A 15 -50.63 -15.86 17.05
CA ASP A 15 -49.41 -16.17 17.83
C ASP A 15 -49.48 -17.71 18.21
N MET A 16 -48.64 -18.26 19.13
CA MET A 16 -48.63 -19.65 19.72
C MET A 16 -48.07 -20.80 18.84
N GLU A 17 -46.96 -21.51 19.17
CA GLU A 17 -46.60 -22.45 20.28
C GLU A 17 -46.97 -23.93 19.95
N ASP A 18 -46.07 -24.93 20.00
CA ASP A 18 -45.26 -25.43 21.15
C ASP A 18 -43.88 -26.08 20.74
N ARG A 19 -43.13 -26.66 21.71
CA ARG A 19 -41.82 -27.38 21.64
C ARG A 19 -42.00 -28.90 21.97
N PRO A 20 -40.98 -29.79 22.17
CA PRO A 20 -39.51 -29.79 21.96
C PRO A 20 -39.04 -30.94 21.01
N GLY A 21 -37.76 -31.32 20.82
CA GLY A 21 -36.46 -30.68 21.10
C GLY A 21 -35.30 -31.65 21.45
N SER A 22 -34.14 -31.48 20.77
CA SER A 22 -32.78 -32.01 21.07
C SER A 22 -32.37 -33.49 20.78
N SER A 23 -31.43 -33.64 19.82
CA SER A 23 -30.21 -34.48 19.77
C SER A 23 -30.11 -35.87 20.45
N ALA A 24 -29.80 -36.93 19.67
CA ALA A 24 -28.59 -37.76 19.89
C ALA A 24 -28.24 -38.75 18.73
N SER A 25 -26.94 -39.01 18.60
CA SER A 25 -26.17 -39.94 17.74
C SER A 25 -26.66 -41.41 17.59
N VAL A 26 -26.28 -42.11 16.48
CA VAL A 26 -25.43 -43.34 16.46
C VAL A 26 -25.41 -44.11 15.10
N ARG A 27 -24.19 -44.40 14.59
CA ARG A 27 -23.73 -45.45 13.61
C ARG A 27 -24.31 -45.57 12.18
N ALA A 28 -23.40 -45.92 11.25
CA ALA A 28 -23.65 -46.44 9.89
C ALA A 28 -23.53 -47.99 9.85
N PRO A 29 -23.67 -48.65 8.67
CA PRO A 29 -22.43 -49.06 7.99
C PRO A 29 -22.44 -49.15 6.44
N LEU A 30 -21.23 -48.95 5.88
CA LEU A 30 -20.62 -49.64 4.72
C LEU A 30 -21.38 -49.83 3.38
N LYS A 31 -20.80 -49.26 2.33
CA LYS A 31 -20.19 -50.08 1.25
C LYS A 31 -18.97 -49.37 0.65
N ALA A 32 -18.00 -50.14 0.17
CA ALA A 32 -16.69 -49.64 -0.25
C ALA A 32 -16.47 -49.79 -1.77
N GLY A 33 -15.72 -48.85 -2.36
CA GLY A 33 -15.15 -48.93 -3.70
C GLY A 33 -13.79 -48.24 -3.69
N ALA A 34 -12.71 -48.99 -3.92
CA ALA A 34 -11.35 -48.51 -3.71
C ALA A 34 -10.61 -48.26 -5.02
N LEU A 35 -9.89 -47.14 -5.11
CA LEU A 35 -8.84 -46.88 -6.11
C LEU A 35 -7.80 -45.93 -5.51
N LYS A 36 -6.73 -46.50 -4.91
CA LYS A 36 -5.60 -45.71 -4.39
C LYS A 36 -4.64 -45.34 -5.53
N ARG A 37 -4.33 -44.05 -5.68
CA ARG A 37 -3.08 -43.60 -6.32
C ARG A 37 -2.04 -43.35 -5.21
N PRO A 38 -0.74 -43.63 -5.45
CA PRO A 38 0.30 -43.34 -4.46
C PRO A 38 0.49 -41.83 -4.33
N ALA A 39 0.26 -41.28 -3.14
CA ALA A 39 0.63 -39.90 -2.82
C ALA A 39 2.12 -39.85 -2.49
N VAL A 40 2.91 -39.28 -3.39
CA VAL A 40 4.29 -38.86 -3.06
C VAL A 40 4.18 -37.66 -2.10
N PRO A 41 4.85 -37.65 -0.94
CA PRO A 41 4.83 -36.48 -0.06
C PRO A 41 5.52 -35.32 -0.79
N ALA A 42 4.76 -34.29 -1.12
CA ALA A 42 5.31 -33.06 -1.64
C ALA A 42 6.19 -32.44 -0.54
N LYS A 43 7.51 -32.54 -0.70
CA LYS A 43 8.43 -31.66 0.04
C LYS A 43 8.01 -30.23 -0.28
N ALA A 44 7.61 -29.47 0.73
CA ALA A 44 7.55 -28.04 0.61
C ALA A 44 8.99 -27.57 0.31
N VAL A 45 9.24 -27.18 -0.94
CA VAL A 45 10.49 -26.52 -1.31
C VAL A 45 10.36 -25.10 -0.78
N THR A 46 10.78 -24.91 0.46
CA THR A 46 11.20 -23.58 0.91
C THR A 46 12.37 -23.17 0.02
N PRO A 47 12.28 -22.06 -0.74
CA PRO A 47 13.45 -21.47 -1.35
C PRO A 47 14.28 -20.88 -0.22
N VAL A 48 15.20 -21.68 0.33
CA VAL A 48 16.26 -21.17 1.20
C VAL A 48 17.19 -20.37 0.30
N SER A 49 16.82 -19.12 0.04
CA SER A 49 17.68 -18.17 -0.65
C SER A 49 18.88 -17.91 0.24
N SER A 50 19.99 -18.58 -0.02
CA SER A 50 21.30 -18.26 0.54
C SER A 50 21.88 -17.03 -0.18
N GLY A 51 21.06 -15.98 -0.29
CA GLY A 51 21.43 -14.69 -0.85
C GLY A 51 21.99 -13.78 0.24
N GLY A 52 22.99 -12.96 -0.12
CA GLY A 52 23.49 -11.93 0.78
C GLY A 52 22.48 -10.80 0.97
N ALA A 53 22.73 -9.92 1.94
CA ALA A 53 21.88 -8.76 2.16
C ALA A 53 21.66 -7.91 0.89
N PRO A 54 20.45 -7.37 0.67
CA PRO A 54 20.11 -6.63 -0.55
C PRO A 54 20.85 -5.30 -0.68
N PHE A 55 21.23 -4.70 0.45
CA PHE A 55 22.05 -3.50 0.53
C PHE A 55 23.48 -3.86 0.93
N VAL A 56 24.43 -2.95 0.70
CA VAL A 56 25.86 -3.15 1.04
C VAL A 56 26.49 -1.96 1.78
N THR A 57 25.68 -1.01 2.27
CA THR A 57 26.15 0.17 3.03
C THR A 57 25.13 0.61 4.08
N ALA A 58 25.58 1.27 5.16
CA ALA A 58 24.72 1.79 6.24
C ALA A 58 24.81 3.33 6.42
N SER A 59 25.22 4.07 5.38
CA SER A 59 25.50 5.52 5.50
C SER A 59 24.23 6.38 5.40
N MET A 60 23.78 6.91 6.55
CA MET A 60 22.73 7.93 6.61
C MET A 60 23.11 9.24 5.89
N ASP A 61 24.40 9.60 5.85
CA ASP A 61 24.87 10.77 5.11
C ASP A 61 24.73 10.60 3.60
N ALA A 62 24.95 9.40 3.08
CA ALA A 62 24.65 9.08 1.68
C ALA A 62 23.15 9.23 1.40
N LYS A 63 22.27 8.71 2.27
CA LYS A 63 20.81 8.91 2.19
C LYS A 63 20.43 10.39 2.13
N ASN A 64 20.94 11.19 3.06
CA ASN A 64 20.71 12.63 3.12
C ASN A 64 21.20 13.33 1.83
N SER A 65 22.37 12.92 1.31
CA SER A 65 22.95 13.45 0.07
C SER A 65 22.15 13.09 -1.18
N ARG A 66 21.50 11.91 -1.24
CA ARG A 66 20.56 11.55 -2.31
C ARG A 66 19.32 12.43 -2.24
N LEU A 67 18.61 12.41 -1.10
CA LEU A 67 17.36 13.12 -0.89
C LEU A 67 17.46 14.65 -1.10
N ALA A 68 18.61 15.26 -0.78
CA ALA A 68 18.87 16.67 -1.04
C ALA A 68 19.00 17.02 -2.54
N LYS A 69 19.41 16.06 -3.39
CA LYS A 69 19.56 16.23 -4.85
C LYS A 69 18.31 15.85 -5.63
N ASP A 70 17.39 15.13 -5.00
CA ASP A 70 16.18 14.57 -5.62
C ASP A 70 15.13 15.64 -5.92
N GLY A 71 14.74 16.44 -4.93
CA GLY A 71 13.64 17.40 -5.07
C GLY A 71 12.33 16.72 -5.50
N SER A 72 11.55 17.37 -6.36
CA SER A 72 10.25 16.87 -6.84
C SER A 72 10.32 15.85 -7.99
N LYS A 73 11.51 15.36 -8.38
CA LYS A 73 11.70 14.53 -9.59
C LYS A 73 10.91 13.21 -9.60
N TRP A 74 10.69 12.62 -8.42
CA TRP A 74 10.10 11.29 -8.21
C TRP A 74 8.57 11.27 -8.13
N VAL A 75 7.91 12.43 -8.26
CA VAL A 75 6.45 12.49 -8.35
C VAL A 75 5.99 11.93 -9.70
N ILE A 76 5.17 10.87 -9.66
CA ILE A 76 4.66 10.16 -10.83
C ILE A 76 3.13 10.12 -10.73
N GLU A 77 2.44 10.87 -11.59
CA GLU A 77 0.97 10.89 -11.61
C GLU A 77 0.38 9.58 -12.16
N SER A 78 0.88 9.14 -13.33
CA SER A 78 0.42 7.98 -14.09
C SER A 78 1.27 7.82 -15.36
N GLY A 79 1.09 6.70 -16.08
CA GLY A 79 1.77 6.43 -17.35
C GLY A 79 2.88 5.38 -17.22
N PRO A 80 3.59 5.07 -18.33
CA PRO A 80 4.70 4.12 -18.32
C PRO A 80 5.90 4.67 -17.54
N THR A 81 6.76 3.78 -17.03
CA THR A 81 7.97 4.17 -16.30
C THR A 81 8.87 5.08 -17.16
N ARG A 82 9.24 6.25 -16.62
CA ARG A 82 10.19 7.19 -17.25
C ARG A 82 11.62 6.64 -17.24
N LYS A 83 12.21 6.42 -18.43
CA LYS A 83 13.57 5.86 -18.58
C LYS A 83 14.64 6.73 -17.91
N ASP A 84 14.52 8.05 -18.03
CA ASP A 84 15.37 9.04 -17.35
C ASP A 84 15.42 8.86 -15.83
N LEU A 85 14.31 8.45 -15.20
CA LEU A 85 14.29 8.13 -13.78
C LEU A 85 14.80 6.73 -13.46
N VAL A 86 14.65 5.75 -14.36
CA VAL A 86 15.20 4.39 -14.18
C VAL A 86 16.71 4.45 -14.18
N GLU A 87 17.30 5.11 -15.18
CA GLU A 87 18.75 5.30 -15.31
C GLU A 87 19.29 6.11 -14.12
N MET A 88 18.59 7.17 -13.70
CA MET A 88 18.96 7.95 -12.51
C MET A 88 18.86 7.14 -11.21
N LEU A 89 17.85 6.27 -11.06
CA LEU A 89 17.72 5.44 -9.86
C LEU A 89 18.76 4.32 -9.85
N GLN A 90 19.03 3.69 -10.99
CA GLN A 90 20.05 2.66 -11.12
C GLN A 90 21.39 3.20 -10.64
N HIS A 91 21.79 4.38 -11.11
CA HIS A 91 23.04 5.01 -10.68
C HIS A 91 23.01 5.47 -9.20
N GLN A 92 21.84 5.83 -8.64
CA GLN A 92 21.70 6.02 -7.18
C GLN A 92 21.79 4.70 -6.39
N MET A 93 21.50 3.54 -6.98
CA MET A 93 21.48 2.22 -6.32
C MET A 93 22.81 1.48 -6.45
N GLU A 94 23.53 1.64 -7.55
CA GLU A 94 24.84 1.01 -7.85
C GLU A 94 25.85 0.95 -6.69
N PRO A 95 26.12 2.03 -5.92
CA PRO A 95 27.08 2.00 -4.82
C PRO A 95 26.51 1.51 -3.48
N HIS A 96 25.21 1.18 -3.40
CA HIS A 96 24.50 0.89 -2.14
C HIS A 96 23.79 -0.46 -2.11
N VAL A 97 23.64 -1.13 -3.26
CA VAL A 97 22.79 -2.32 -3.47
C VAL A 97 23.63 -3.49 -4.00
N SER A 98 23.26 -4.72 -3.65
CA SER A 98 23.97 -5.92 -4.12
C SER A 98 23.83 -6.09 -5.64
N LYS A 99 24.87 -6.64 -6.29
CA LYS A 99 24.86 -6.87 -7.76
C LYS A 99 23.74 -7.79 -8.22
N GLU A 100 23.36 -8.76 -7.38
CA GLU A 100 22.22 -9.64 -7.59
C GLU A 100 20.91 -8.85 -7.63
N LEU A 101 20.65 -8.03 -6.61
CA LEU A 101 19.42 -7.24 -6.55
C LEU A 101 19.38 -6.16 -7.65
N LEU A 102 20.51 -5.52 -7.99
CA LEU A 102 20.62 -4.63 -9.15
C LEU A 102 20.25 -5.34 -10.46
N GLY A 103 20.76 -6.57 -10.65
CA GLY A 103 20.42 -7.40 -11.81
C GLY A 103 18.93 -7.70 -11.92
N TYR A 104 18.25 -7.95 -10.79
CA TYR A 104 16.81 -8.16 -10.76
C TYR A 104 16.00 -6.88 -11.02
N LEU A 105 16.30 -5.77 -10.31
CA LEU A 105 15.53 -4.52 -10.39
C LEU A 105 15.72 -3.77 -11.72
N PHE A 106 16.87 -3.94 -12.35
CA PHE A 106 17.24 -3.29 -13.62
C PHE A 106 17.49 -4.33 -14.73
N SER A 107 16.82 -5.48 -14.66
CA SER A 107 16.79 -6.47 -15.74
C SER A 107 16.31 -5.86 -17.06
N HIS A 108 16.96 -6.25 -18.15
CA HIS A 108 16.62 -5.89 -19.52
C HIS A 108 16.16 -7.10 -20.36
N ASP A 109 15.96 -8.27 -19.72
CA ASP A 109 15.50 -9.48 -20.41
C ASP A 109 14.03 -9.37 -20.88
N HIS A 110 13.65 -10.23 -21.83
CA HIS A 110 12.27 -10.43 -22.26
C HIS A 110 11.31 -10.76 -21.09
N ASN A 111 11.81 -11.35 -20.00
CA ASN A 111 11.03 -11.66 -18.80
C ASN A 111 11.22 -10.67 -17.64
N ALA A 112 11.84 -9.49 -17.86
CA ALA A 112 12.24 -8.56 -16.79
C ALA A 112 11.16 -8.20 -15.76
N VAL A 113 9.86 -8.29 -16.09
CA VAL A 113 8.77 -8.12 -15.11
C VAL A 113 8.84 -9.15 -13.97
N ASN A 114 9.22 -10.40 -14.25
CA ASN A 114 9.42 -11.43 -13.24
C ASN A 114 10.66 -11.16 -12.39
N ASP A 115 11.71 -10.58 -12.98
CA ASP A 115 12.93 -10.17 -12.28
C ASP A 115 12.62 -8.98 -11.35
N TYR A 116 11.86 -7.98 -11.81
CA TYR A 116 11.37 -6.88 -10.98
C TYR A 116 10.53 -7.39 -9.79
N ILE A 117 9.64 -8.36 -10.02
CA ILE A 117 8.85 -9.02 -8.97
C ILE A 117 9.75 -9.77 -7.98
N THR A 118 10.82 -10.41 -8.47
CA THR A 118 11.79 -11.15 -7.64
C THR A 118 12.61 -10.20 -6.77
N GLY A 119 13.15 -9.12 -7.35
CA GLY A 119 13.91 -8.10 -6.61
C GLY A 119 13.07 -7.33 -5.60
N LEU A 120 11.82 -6.99 -5.93
CA LEU A 120 10.85 -6.45 -4.97
C LEU A 120 10.51 -7.46 -3.86
N GLY A 121 10.54 -8.76 -4.18
CA GLY A 121 10.44 -9.84 -3.21
C GLY A 121 11.61 -9.84 -2.22
N LEU A 122 12.84 -9.91 -2.73
CA LEU A 122 14.06 -9.86 -1.91
C LEU A 122 14.12 -8.62 -1.01
N LEU A 123 13.68 -7.46 -1.50
CA LEU A 123 13.53 -6.26 -0.67
C LEU A 123 12.49 -6.45 0.45
N ALA A 124 11.26 -6.83 0.10
CA ALA A 124 10.17 -6.95 1.07
C ALA A 124 10.47 -8.01 2.15
N ASP A 125 11.06 -9.12 1.74
CA ASP A 125 11.43 -10.23 2.61
C ASP A 125 12.59 -9.81 3.55
N ALA A 126 13.56 -9.01 3.09
CA ALA A 126 14.63 -8.46 3.94
C ALA A 126 14.15 -7.39 4.94
N PHE A 127 13.17 -6.55 4.58
CA PHE A 127 12.53 -5.66 5.56
C PHE A 127 11.73 -6.47 6.61
N ALA A 128 11.13 -7.60 6.22
CA ALA A 128 10.46 -8.51 7.16
C ALA A 128 11.46 -9.22 8.10
N ASP A 129 12.59 -9.71 7.59
CA ASP A 129 13.68 -10.28 8.40
C ASP A 129 14.25 -9.24 9.40
N GLY A 130 14.35 -7.97 8.97
CA GLY A 130 14.71 -6.84 9.83
C GLY A 130 13.68 -6.51 10.94
N ILE A 131 12.40 -6.87 10.76
CA ILE A 131 11.35 -6.75 11.80
C ILE A 131 11.38 -7.95 12.74
N SER A 132 11.52 -9.17 12.21
CA SER A 132 11.45 -10.42 12.98
C SER A 132 12.69 -10.69 13.82
N GLY A 133 13.84 -10.14 13.43
CA GLY A 133 15.14 -10.45 14.02
C GLY A 133 15.80 -11.70 13.43
N ASP A 134 15.44 -12.09 12.21
CA ASP A 134 15.93 -13.31 11.56
C ASP A 134 17.21 -13.04 10.75
N GLU A 135 18.30 -13.72 11.08
CA GLU A 135 19.63 -13.52 10.49
C GLU A 135 19.88 -14.37 9.21
N ARG A 136 18.79 -14.80 8.53
CA ARG A 136 18.80 -15.58 7.27
C ARG A 136 19.71 -15.03 6.17
N LEU A 137 19.94 -13.71 6.14
CA LEU A 137 20.81 -13.03 5.18
C LEU A 137 22.31 -13.11 5.53
N GLY A 138 22.69 -13.76 6.63
CA GLY A 138 24.08 -13.95 7.06
C GLY A 138 24.75 -12.68 7.60
N VAL A 139 23.97 -11.68 7.98
CA VAL A 139 24.41 -10.37 8.51
C VAL A 139 23.81 -10.18 9.91
N PRO A 140 24.57 -9.70 10.91
CA PRO A 140 24.04 -9.42 12.24
C PRO A 140 22.84 -8.47 12.20
N ILE A 141 21.81 -8.74 13.01
CA ILE A 141 20.53 -8.01 12.93
C ILE A 141 20.68 -6.48 13.05
N ASP A 142 21.56 -5.98 13.92
CA ASP A 142 21.77 -4.52 14.08
C ASP A 142 22.43 -3.88 12.84
N GLU A 143 23.31 -4.62 12.15
CA GLU A 143 23.94 -4.17 10.90
C GLU A 143 22.92 -4.18 9.75
N LEU A 144 22.12 -5.25 9.63
CA LEU A 144 21.00 -5.33 8.68
C LEU A 144 20.03 -4.16 8.87
N LYS A 145 19.63 -3.86 10.11
CA LYS A 145 18.76 -2.73 10.45
C LYS A 145 19.35 -1.39 10.01
N ALA A 146 20.62 -1.14 10.28
CA ALA A 146 21.30 0.08 9.86
C ALA A 146 21.36 0.20 8.32
N MET A 147 21.60 -0.90 7.61
CA MET A 147 21.61 -0.94 6.14
C MET A 147 20.23 -0.71 5.52
N LEU A 148 19.16 -1.25 6.12
CA LEU A 148 17.78 -1.02 5.73
C LEU A 148 17.38 0.46 5.92
N LEU A 149 17.63 1.02 7.12
CA LEU A 149 17.30 2.41 7.46
C LEU A 149 18.00 3.44 6.54
N ALA A 150 19.23 3.13 6.12
CA ALA A 150 20.06 3.98 5.28
C ALA A 150 19.73 3.92 3.77
N ASN A 151 18.93 2.95 3.30
CA ASN A 151 18.69 2.75 1.86
C ASN A 151 17.22 2.50 1.46
N GLN A 152 16.30 2.48 2.43
CA GLN A 152 14.85 2.44 2.19
C GLN A 152 14.33 3.48 1.19
N ASP A 153 14.93 4.68 1.07
CA ASP A 153 14.54 5.67 0.05
C ASP A 153 14.69 5.13 -1.37
N LEU A 154 15.72 4.31 -1.62
CA LEU A 154 15.97 3.68 -2.92
C LEU A 154 14.85 2.67 -3.26
N ALA A 155 14.42 1.88 -2.27
CA ALA A 155 13.32 0.93 -2.43
C ALA A 155 11.96 1.64 -2.61
N LEU A 156 11.71 2.71 -1.86
CA LEU A 156 10.51 3.56 -1.98
C LEU A 156 10.43 4.24 -3.36
N LYS A 157 11.55 4.76 -3.86
CA LYS A 157 11.69 5.28 -5.24
C LYS A 157 11.45 4.19 -6.28
N TYR A 158 12.06 3.01 -6.11
CA TYR A 158 11.92 1.90 -7.08
C TYR A 158 10.47 1.41 -7.17
N ALA A 159 9.81 1.20 -6.01
CA ALA A 159 8.40 0.84 -5.97
C ALA A 159 7.54 1.92 -6.67
N SER A 160 7.85 3.21 -6.47
CA SER A 160 7.16 4.33 -7.13
C SER A 160 7.31 4.35 -8.65
N LEU A 161 8.47 3.97 -9.19
CA LEU A 161 8.67 3.81 -10.64
C LEU A 161 7.73 2.75 -11.22
N ARG A 162 7.59 1.61 -10.53
CA ARG A 162 6.90 0.42 -11.06
C ARG A 162 5.41 0.33 -10.69
N VAL A 163 4.94 1.03 -9.66
CA VAL A 163 3.55 0.91 -9.17
C VAL A 163 2.49 1.35 -10.20
N HIS A 164 2.84 2.14 -11.21
CA HIS A 164 1.94 2.57 -12.30
C HIS A 164 1.96 1.69 -13.55
N GLU A 165 2.87 0.71 -13.64
CA GLU A 165 2.87 -0.30 -14.71
C GLU A 165 1.56 -1.14 -14.70
N PRO A 166 1.14 -1.73 -15.84
CA PRO A 166 -0.17 -2.37 -15.94
C PRO A 166 -0.27 -3.72 -15.18
N GLN A 167 0.83 -4.47 -15.06
CA GLN A 167 0.84 -5.87 -14.62
C GLN A 167 0.44 -5.99 -13.13
N PRO A 168 -0.70 -6.63 -12.78
CA PRO A 168 -1.21 -6.65 -11.41
C PRO A 168 -0.23 -7.20 -10.37
N ASN A 169 0.52 -8.25 -10.72
CA ASN A 169 1.46 -8.91 -9.80
C ASN A 169 2.65 -8.01 -9.43
N LEU A 170 3.12 -7.18 -10.37
CA LEU A 170 4.19 -6.20 -10.13
C LEU A 170 3.70 -5.11 -9.18
N ILE A 171 2.49 -4.58 -9.41
CA ILE A 171 1.87 -3.55 -8.55
C ILE A 171 1.63 -4.09 -7.13
N VAL A 172 1.20 -5.35 -7.02
CA VAL A 172 1.05 -6.05 -5.72
C VAL A 172 2.38 -6.05 -4.97
N ARG A 173 3.50 -6.50 -5.57
CA ARG A 173 4.80 -6.46 -4.88
C ARG A 173 5.35 -5.03 -4.66
N CYS A 174 4.98 -4.04 -5.47
CA CYS A 174 5.30 -2.62 -5.20
C CYS A 174 4.57 -2.11 -3.95
N VAL A 175 3.32 -2.51 -3.76
CA VAL A 175 2.54 -2.18 -2.56
C VAL A 175 3.07 -2.95 -1.34
N ASP A 176 3.35 -4.25 -1.49
CA ASP A 176 3.82 -5.11 -0.39
C ASP A 176 5.19 -4.65 0.14
N VAL A 177 6.13 -4.25 -0.72
CA VAL A 177 7.44 -3.75 -0.26
C VAL A 177 7.30 -2.44 0.52
N VAL A 178 6.40 -1.53 0.11
CA VAL A 178 6.20 -0.25 0.81
C VAL A 178 5.52 -0.46 2.17
N ASP A 179 4.58 -1.39 2.27
CA ASP A 179 3.93 -1.71 3.56
C ASP A 179 4.91 -2.36 4.56
N GLN A 180 5.81 -3.24 4.09
CA GLN A 180 6.90 -3.77 4.92
C GLN A 180 7.90 -2.67 5.34
N ILE A 181 8.28 -1.76 4.43
CA ILE A 181 9.16 -0.63 4.73
C ILE A 181 8.54 0.30 5.80
N LEU A 182 7.24 0.61 5.70
CA LEU A 182 6.53 1.42 6.70
C LEU A 182 6.40 0.70 8.05
N THR A 183 6.15 -0.62 8.03
CA THR A 183 6.09 -1.43 9.25
C THR A 183 7.47 -1.48 9.95
N PHE A 184 8.55 -1.64 9.17
CA PHE A 184 9.92 -1.61 9.66
C PHE A 184 10.29 -0.24 10.28
N MET A 185 10.00 0.87 9.58
CA MET A 185 10.17 2.20 10.15
C MET A 185 9.41 2.38 11.47
N SER A 186 8.18 1.86 11.57
CA SER A 186 7.39 1.96 12.80
C SER A 186 7.96 1.10 13.94
N ALA A 187 8.58 -0.05 13.64
CA ALA A 187 9.24 -0.90 14.63
C ALA A 187 10.51 -0.23 15.18
N GLU A 188 11.36 0.31 14.30
CA GLU A 188 12.58 1.05 14.64
C GLU A 188 12.32 2.49 15.12
N LYS A 189 11.05 2.92 15.18
CA LYS A 189 10.60 4.27 15.59
C LYS A 189 11.21 5.39 14.73
N TYR A 190 11.51 5.08 13.47
CA TYR A 190 12.08 6.02 12.52
C TYR A 190 11.01 7.00 12.04
N MET A 191 11.20 8.29 12.35
CA MET A 191 10.37 9.37 11.82
C MET A 191 10.96 9.88 10.51
N MET A 192 10.18 9.75 9.44
CA MET A 192 10.54 10.12 8.08
C MET A 192 10.64 11.64 7.90
N PRO A 193 11.67 12.17 7.22
CA PRO A 193 11.77 13.58 6.85
C PRO A 193 10.96 13.92 5.59
N ASP A 194 10.60 15.20 5.45
CA ASP A 194 9.83 15.76 4.33
C ASP A 194 10.32 15.34 2.93
N ASN A 195 11.64 15.32 2.72
CA ASN A 195 12.26 15.01 1.44
C ASN A 195 12.17 13.52 1.08
N GLU A 196 12.14 12.63 2.06
CA GLU A 196 11.88 11.20 1.84
C GLU A 196 10.41 10.94 1.56
N ALA A 197 9.50 11.58 2.30
CA ALA A 197 8.06 11.47 2.04
C ALA A 197 7.69 11.96 0.62
N LEU A 198 8.23 13.11 0.20
CA LEU A 198 8.00 13.66 -1.14
C LEU A 198 8.58 12.78 -2.28
N ALA A 199 9.49 11.84 -1.98
CA ALA A 199 10.06 10.93 -2.97
C ALA A 199 9.11 9.77 -3.39
N PHE A 200 8.03 9.50 -2.64
CA PHE A 200 7.07 8.44 -3.00
C PHE A 200 5.61 8.71 -2.62
N VAL A 201 5.32 9.41 -1.52
CA VAL A 201 3.96 9.61 -1.02
C VAL A 201 3.03 10.27 -2.06
N PRO A 202 3.45 11.30 -2.83
CA PRO A 202 2.66 11.84 -3.94
C PRO A 202 2.25 10.77 -4.97
N THR A 203 3.17 9.89 -5.36
CA THR A 203 2.94 8.81 -6.33
C THR A 203 1.91 7.79 -5.81
N TYR A 204 1.96 7.45 -4.53
CA TYR A 204 0.97 6.57 -3.88
C TYR A 204 -0.39 7.27 -3.68
N ILE A 205 -0.41 8.59 -3.45
CA ILE A 205 -1.66 9.38 -3.47
C ILE A 205 -2.31 9.31 -4.86
N HIS A 206 -1.55 9.50 -5.95
CA HIS A 206 -2.11 9.32 -7.30
C HIS A 206 -2.65 7.90 -7.50
N LYS A 207 -1.99 6.88 -6.93
CA LYS A 207 -2.39 5.47 -6.97
C LYS A 207 -3.72 5.15 -6.23
N LEU A 208 -4.23 6.02 -5.34
CA LEU A 208 -5.60 5.91 -4.78
C LEU A 208 -6.68 5.87 -5.88
N GLY A 209 -6.37 6.34 -7.09
CA GLY A 209 -7.26 6.32 -8.24
C GLY A 209 -7.26 5.05 -9.09
N ASP A 210 -6.53 3.99 -8.73
CA ASP A 210 -6.44 2.77 -9.55
C ASP A 210 -7.82 2.15 -9.84
N ALA A 211 -8.01 1.63 -11.05
CA ALA A 211 -9.26 0.99 -11.46
C ALA A 211 -9.63 -0.23 -10.58
N ARG A 212 -8.63 -0.97 -10.10
CA ARG A 212 -8.80 -2.18 -9.28
C ARG A 212 -9.03 -1.82 -7.82
N GLU A 213 -10.19 -2.20 -7.29
CA GLU A 213 -10.58 -1.97 -5.90
C GLU A 213 -9.58 -2.54 -4.89
N ALA A 214 -9.11 -3.78 -5.11
CA ALA A 214 -8.11 -4.41 -4.25
C ALA A 214 -6.78 -3.64 -4.17
N VAL A 215 -6.41 -2.89 -5.23
CA VAL A 215 -5.22 -2.02 -5.22
C VAL A 215 -5.52 -0.76 -4.42
N ARG A 216 -6.67 -0.10 -4.65
CA ARG A 216 -7.08 1.09 -3.88
C ARG A 216 -7.09 0.82 -2.37
N ILE A 217 -7.65 -0.31 -1.94
CA ILE A 217 -7.76 -0.68 -0.52
C ILE A 217 -6.37 -0.81 0.14
N ARG A 218 -5.40 -1.49 -0.50
CA ARG A 218 -4.04 -1.59 0.06
C ARG A 218 -3.30 -0.24 0.04
N VAL A 219 -3.45 0.56 -1.01
CA VAL A 219 -2.86 1.91 -1.08
C VAL A 219 -3.46 2.83 -0.02
N GLN A 220 -4.76 2.71 0.27
CA GLN A 220 -5.41 3.39 1.39
C GLN A 220 -4.80 2.96 2.73
N GLY A 221 -4.53 1.65 2.91
CA GLY A 221 -3.76 1.13 4.03
C GLY A 221 -2.38 1.78 4.19
N ILE A 222 -1.60 1.89 3.11
CA ILE A 222 -0.32 2.61 3.08
C ILE A 222 -0.47 4.08 3.53
N ILE A 223 -1.48 4.81 3.03
CA ILE A 223 -1.73 6.20 3.43
C ILE A 223 -2.13 6.32 4.91
N GLN A 224 -2.78 5.30 5.48
CA GLN A 224 -3.09 5.25 6.91
C GLN A 224 -1.86 4.89 7.75
N ASN A 225 -1.04 3.93 7.30
CA ASN A 225 0.20 3.50 7.97
C ASN A 225 1.28 4.60 7.99
N LEU A 226 1.31 5.51 6.99
CA LEU A 226 2.16 6.71 7.01
C LEU A 226 1.97 7.56 8.28
N GLN A 227 0.79 7.56 8.92
CA GLN A 227 0.53 8.35 10.13
C GLN A 227 1.30 7.85 11.36
N LEU A 228 1.93 6.67 11.29
CA LEU A 228 2.77 6.10 12.33
C LEU A 228 4.25 6.56 12.23
N VAL A 229 4.68 6.98 11.04
CA VAL A 229 6.11 7.26 10.73
C VAL A 229 6.34 8.64 10.10
N PHE A 230 5.28 9.39 9.80
CA PHE A 230 5.35 10.73 9.19
C PHE A 230 4.32 11.67 9.83
N PRO A 231 4.64 12.96 10.08
CA PRO A 231 3.72 13.87 10.79
C PRO A 231 2.37 14.05 10.08
N THR A 232 1.28 13.76 10.79
CA THR A 232 -0.10 13.74 10.25
C THR A 232 -0.49 15.05 9.56
N SER A 233 -0.09 16.20 10.11
CA SER A 233 -0.36 17.52 9.53
C SER A 233 0.38 17.77 8.20
N ARG A 234 1.55 17.16 8.04
CA ARG A 234 2.30 17.21 6.79
C ARG A 234 1.74 16.23 5.77
N LEU A 235 1.35 15.02 6.19
CA LEU A 235 0.61 14.07 5.34
C LEU A 235 -0.69 14.68 4.79
N PHE A 236 -1.49 15.32 5.65
CA PHE A 236 -2.69 16.05 5.24
C PHE A 236 -2.37 17.11 4.19
N SER A 237 -1.26 17.84 4.34
CA SER A 237 -0.83 18.86 3.38
C SER A 237 -0.45 18.26 2.01
N ILE A 238 0.23 17.11 1.98
CA ILE A 238 0.61 16.42 0.73
C ILE A 238 -0.64 15.81 0.05
N LEU A 239 -1.56 15.21 0.82
CA LEU A 239 -2.88 14.76 0.35
C LEU A 239 -3.67 15.91 -0.29
N LEU A 240 -3.74 17.04 0.40
CA LEU A 240 -4.40 18.25 -0.10
C LEU A 240 -3.73 18.73 -1.40
N GLU A 241 -2.40 18.74 -1.47
CA GLU A 241 -1.66 19.28 -2.61
C GLU A 241 -1.74 18.42 -3.88
N HIS A 242 -1.53 17.11 -3.79
CA HIS A 242 -1.45 16.20 -4.93
C HIS A 242 -2.78 15.48 -5.24
N GLY A 243 -3.52 15.13 -4.20
CA GLY A 243 -4.71 14.29 -4.31
C GLY A 243 -5.93 15.06 -4.80
N THR A 244 -6.23 16.22 -4.20
CA THR A 244 -7.41 17.04 -4.57
C THR A 244 -7.32 17.61 -5.99
N LYS A 245 -6.11 17.87 -6.47
CA LYS A 245 -5.84 18.41 -7.82
C LYS A 245 -5.72 17.33 -8.90
N SER A 246 -5.80 16.04 -8.54
CA SER A 246 -5.63 14.94 -9.48
C SER A 246 -6.69 14.96 -10.58
N LYS A 247 -6.27 14.71 -11.82
CA LYS A 247 -7.14 14.58 -13.00
C LYS A 247 -8.13 13.41 -12.82
N VAL A 248 -7.72 12.35 -12.12
CA VAL A 248 -8.51 11.14 -11.88
C VAL A 248 -9.51 11.36 -10.73
N ALA A 249 -10.81 11.25 -11.04
CA ALA A 249 -11.87 11.46 -10.05
C ALA A 249 -11.79 10.50 -8.85
N LYS A 250 -11.40 9.24 -9.06
CA LYS A 250 -11.19 8.28 -7.97
C LYS A 250 -10.01 8.63 -7.05
N THR A 251 -8.96 9.26 -7.56
CA THR A 251 -7.90 9.84 -6.70
C THR A 251 -8.48 10.96 -5.83
N ARG A 252 -9.22 11.90 -6.41
CA ARG A 252 -9.84 13.01 -5.66
C ARG A 252 -10.78 12.49 -4.57
N GLN A 253 -11.62 11.51 -4.91
CA GLN A 253 -12.52 10.85 -3.96
C GLN A 253 -11.74 10.19 -2.80
N GLY A 254 -10.81 9.26 -3.11
CA GLY A 254 -10.04 8.56 -2.07
C GLY A 254 -9.17 9.48 -1.22
N THR A 255 -8.70 10.60 -1.79
CA THR A 255 -8.02 11.65 -1.04
C THR A 255 -8.95 12.29 -0.02
N LEU A 256 -10.15 12.70 -0.44
CA LEU A 256 -11.15 13.30 0.47
C LEU A 256 -11.57 12.32 1.56
N ASP A 257 -11.77 11.04 1.23
CA ASP A 257 -12.11 9.99 2.18
C ASP A 257 -11.01 9.85 3.27
N GLU A 258 -9.72 10.00 2.91
CA GLU A 258 -8.61 10.04 3.88
C GLU A 258 -8.46 11.38 4.62
N LEU A 259 -8.75 12.52 4.00
CA LEU A 259 -8.77 13.82 4.70
C LEU A 259 -9.87 13.84 5.79
N ALA A 260 -11.04 13.24 5.53
CA ALA A 260 -12.08 13.01 6.53
C ALA A 260 -11.63 12.04 7.63
N SER A 261 -10.96 10.93 7.26
CA SER A 261 -10.37 9.96 8.20
C SER A 261 -9.39 10.63 9.19
N ILE A 262 -8.52 11.52 8.69
CA ILE A 262 -7.56 12.28 9.50
C ILE A 262 -8.28 13.29 10.41
N LEU A 263 -9.20 14.10 9.87
CA LEU A 263 -9.94 15.09 10.68
C LEU A 263 -10.78 14.43 11.78
N LYS A 264 -11.38 13.27 11.52
CA LYS A 264 -12.13 12.49 12.51
C LYS A 264 -11.26 11.92 13.64
N LYS A 265 -9.99 11.59 13.36
CA LYS A 265 -9.04 11.03 14.35
C LYS A 265 -8.30 12.11 15.14
N SER A 266 -7.87 13.18 14.48
CA SER A 266 -6.92 14.17 15.00
C SER A 266 -7.49 15.59 15.13
N GLY A 267 -8.71 15.82 14.65
CA GLY A 267 -9.38 17.11 14.66
C GLY A 267 -8.74 18.14 13.71
N ILE A 268 -9.26 19.36 13.76
CA ILE A 268 -8.85 20.50 12.91
C ILE A 268 -7.35 20.83 13.06
N ARG A 269 -6.70 20.44 14.17
CA ARG A 269 -5.25 20.61 14.39
C ARG A 269 -4.37 19.80 13.41
N ALA A 270 -4.95 18.86 12.68
CA ALA A 270 -4.25 18.10 11.64
C ALA A 270 -4.13 18.84 10.29
N CYS A 271 -4.60 20.10 10.18
CA CYS A 271 -4.45 20.89 8.97
C CYS A 271 -4.17 22.37 9.26
N ASP A 272 -3.80 23.12 8.22
CA ASP A 272 -3.96 24.58 8.20
C ASP A 272 -5.38 24.89 7.69
N PRO A 273 -6.32 25.33 8.54
CA PRO A 273 -7.73 25.47 8.15
C PRO A 273 -7.93 26.53 7.05
N ALA A 274 -7.10 27.58 7.05
CA ALA A 274 -7.19 28.69 6.11
C ALA A 274 -6.75 28.29 4.70
N LYS A 275 -5.96 27.22 4.56
CA LYS A 275 -5.59 26.63 3.26
C LYS A 275 -6.45 25.41 2.91
N ALA A 276 -6.77 24.57 3.90
CA ALA A 276 -7.47 23.31 3.73
C ALA A 276 -8.92 23.49 3.27
N PHE A 277 -9.74 24.19 4.06
CA PHE A 277 -11.18 24.26 3.80
C PHE A 277 -11.54 24.97 2.49
N PRO A 278 -10.87 26.06 2.05
CA PRO A 278 -11.11 26.64 0.73
C PRO A 278 -10.77 25.69 -0.44
N ALA A 279 -9.67 24.94 -0.33
CA ALA A 279 -9.28 23.97 -1.36
C ALA A 279 -10.22 22.75 -1.42
N ILE A 280 -10.74 22.31 -0.27
CA ILE A 280 -11.74 21.24 -0.18
C ILE A 280 -13.10 21.73 -0.71
N ALA A 281 -13.54 22.93 -0.31
CA ALA A 281 -14.83 23.50 -0.74
C ALA A 281 -14.95 23.70 -2.26
N ALA A 282 -13.83 23.93 -2.95
CA ALA A 282 -13.79 23.99 -4.41
C ALA A 282 -14.25 22.69 -5.11
N LEU A 283 -14.24 21.55 -4.41
CA LEU A 283 -14.70 20.25 -4.93
C LEU A 283 -16.21 20.00 -4.72
N ILE A 284 -16.94 20.91 -4.05
CA ILE A 284 -18.42 20.85 -3.99
C ILE A 284 -19.02 20.97 -5.40
N SER A 285 -18.33 21.68 -6.31
CA SER A 285 -18.68 21.83 -7.72
C SER A 285 -17.97 20.84 -8.66
N ASP A 286 -17.35 19.76 -8.14
CA ASP A 286 -16.73 18.73 -8.98
C ASP A 286 -17.79 18.07 -9.91
N LYS A 287 -17.36 17.64 -11.09
CA LYS A 287 -18.21 16.95 -12.07
C LYS A 287 -18.66 15.57 -11.57
N ASP A 288 -17.81 14.87 -10.83
CA ASP A 288 -18.08 13.52 -10.31
C ASP A 288 -18.95 13.54 -9.04
N PRO A 289 -20.07 12.79 -8.99
CA PRO A 289 -21.00 12.80 -7.85
C PRO A 289 -20.42 12.17 -6.58
N TYR A 290 -19.46 11.24 -6.69
CA TYR A 290 -18.80 10.64 -5.53
C TYR A 290 -17.77 11.61 -4.95
N VAL A 291 -17.04 12.34 -5.78
CA VAL A 291 -16.14 13.42 -5.30
C VAL A 291 -16.93 14.49 -4.54
N ARG A 292 -18.09 14.92 -5.06
CA ARG A 292 -18.99 15.85 -4.31
C ARG A 292 -19.46 15.24 -2.98
N LYS A 293 -19.85 13.96 -2.95
CA LYS A 293 -20.29 13.27 -1.73
C LYS A 293 -19.18 13.18 -0.67
N SER A 294 -17.97 12.79 -1.06
CA SER A 294 -16.82 12.76 -0.15
C SER A 294 -16.45 14.16 0.33
N THR A 295 -16.55 15.19 -0.53
CA THR A 295 -16.32 16.60 -0.14
C THR A 295 -17.26 17.03 0.99
N LEU A 296 -18.56 16.73 0.87
CA LEU A 296 -19.54 17.01 1.93
C LEU A 296 -19.23 16.23 3.22
N THR A 297 -18.61 15.05 3.11
CA THR A 297 -18.20 14.21 4.26
C THR A 297 -16.94 14.74 4.98
N VAL A 298 -16.16 15.60 4.33
CA VAL A 298 -14.99 16.30 4.92
C VAL A 298 -15.40 17.61 5.62
N ILE A 299 -16.55 18.19 5.25
CA ILE A 299 -17.03 19.50 5.71
C ILE A 299 -18.07 19.38 6.84
N ALA A 300 -18.73 18.22 6.98
CA ALA A 300 -19.77 17.94 7.98
C ALA A 300 -19.21 17.54 9.36
#